data_AF-A0A7X9Q9K0-F1
#
_entry.id   AF-A0A7X9Q9K0-F1
#
_cell.length_a   1.000
_cell.length_b   1.000
_cell.length_c   1.000
_cell.angle_alpha   90.00
_cell.angle_beta   90.00
_cell.angle_gamma   90.00
#
_symmetry.space_group_name_H-M   'P 1'
#
loop_
_entity.id
_entity.type
_entity.pdbx_description
1 polymer ?
#
loop_
_entity_poly.entity_id
_entity_poly.type
_entity_poly.pdbx_seq_one_letter_code
_entity_poly.pdbx_strand_id
1 'polypeptide(L)'
;MTLENVMSKNTFVVLGDTKSPEKYAYKIKNSLLKAGYNVYCVPKEIARLDDINDEIEVLDLVINPIQGIKFLKETNKKIGAVVIQPGAESDEIKRYLEEKNTPYIEACVLVGLRLYPKK
;
A
#
# COMPACT_ATOMS: atom_id res chain seq x y z
N MET A 1 -3.98 0.58 14.57
CA MET A 1 -3.30 1.60 13.75
C MET A 1 -4.33 2.62 13.28
N THR A 2 -4.00 3.91 13.16
CA THR A 2 -4.92 4.92 12.62
C THR A 2 -4.47 5.40 11.24
N LEU A 3 -5.38 6.03 10.49
CA LEU A 3 -5.05 6.65 9.21
C LEU A 3 -4.03 7.78 9.37
N GLU A 4 -4.10 8.56 10.46
CA GLU A 4 -3.08 9.58 10.78
C GLU A 4 -1.68 8.98 10.96
N ASN A 5 -1.57 7.83 11.66
CA ASN A 5 -0.29 7.13 11.81
C ASN A 5 0.27 6.61 10.47
N VAL A 6 -0.60 6.24 9.52
CA VAL A 6 -0.18 5.86 8.17
C VAL A 6 0.33 7.08 7.41
N MET A 7 -0.41 8.20 7.47
CA MET A 7 -0.06 9.40 6.71
C MET A 7 1.19 10.12 7.21
N SER A 8 1.65 9.82 8.44
CA SER A 8 2.92 10.31 8.98
C SER A 8 4.16 9.56 8.47
N LYS A 9 3.98 8.45 7.72
CA LYS A 9 5.06 7.71 7.06
C LYS A 9 5.53 8.41 5.78
N ASN A 10 6.69 8.05 5.26
CA ASN A 10 7.28 8.71 4.10
C ASN A 10 7.30 7.82 2.84
N THR A 11 7.54 6.52 3.02
CA THR A 11 7.73 5.58 1.91
C THR A 11 6.53 4.65 1.73
N PHE A 12 5.87 4.79 0.59
CA PHE A 12 4.69 4.03 0.20
C PHE A 12 5.00 3.11 -0.98
N VAL A 13 4.44 1.91 -0.95
CA VAL A 13 4.37 1.03 -2.11
C VAL A 13 2.91 0.90 -2.51
N VAL A 14 2.55 1.36 -3.71
CA VAL A 14 1.21 1.17 -4.27
C VAL A 14 1.20 -0.15 -5.03
N LEU A 15 0.48 -1.13 -4.48
CA LEU A 15 0.33 -2.46 -5.05
C LEU A 15 -0.97 -2.53 -5.85
N GLY A 16 -0.88 -2.36 -7.16
CA GLY A 16 -2.03 -2.32 -8.06
C GLY A 16 -1.67 -1.85 -9.48
N ASP A 17 -2.70 -1.53 -10.26
CA ASP A 17 -2.50 -1.01 -11.62
C ASP A 17 -2.19 0.48 -11.64
N THR A 18 -0.90 0.82 -11.54
CA THR A 18 -0.41 2.21 -11.45
C THR A 18 -0.17 2.87 -12.80
N LYS A 19 -0.51 2.21 -13.92
CA LYS A 19 -0.33 2.75 -15.27
C LYS A 19 -1.64 3.20 -15.93
N SER A 20 -2.79 2.71 -15.45
CA SER A 20 -4.10 2.98 -16.04
C SER A 20 -4.81 4.15 -15.34
N PRO A 21 -4.98 5.33 -15.98
CA PRO A 21 -5.45 6.56 -15.31
C PRO A 21 -6.82 6.50 -14.65
N GLU A 22 -7.69 5.60 -15.13
CA GLU A 22 -9.02 5.39 -14.59
C GLU A 22 -8.99 4.65 -13.24
N LYS A 23 -7.93 3.88 -12.95
CA LYS A 23 -7.78 3.07 -11.74
C LYS A 23 -7.39 3.90 -10.53
N TYR A 24 -7.82 3.44 -9.35
CA TYR A 24 -7.48 4.09 -8.08
C TYR A 24 -5.99 3.99 -7.76
N ALA A 25 -5.33 2.88 -8.06
CA ALA A 25 -3.88 2.73 -7.87
C ALA A 25 -3.09 3.84 -8.60
N TYR A 26 -3.44 4.16 -9.85
CA TYR A 26 -2.87 5.30 -10.57
C TYR A 26 -3.12 6.63 -9.86
N LYS A 27 -4.37 6.89 -9.44
CA LYS A 27 -4.74 8.15 -8.76
C LYS A 27 -4.00 8.31 -7.42
N ILE A 28 -3.87 7.23 -6.65
CA ILE A 28 -3.16 7.22 -5.36
C ILE A 28 -1.67 7.48 -5.58
N LYS A 29 -1.02 6.73 -6.49
CA LYS A 29 0.39 6.96 -6.87
C LYS A 29 0.64 8.44 -7.13
N ASN A 30 -0.12 9.03 -8.06
CA ASN A 30 0.11 10.41 -8.46
C ASN A 30 -0.19 11.42 -7.34
N SER A 31 -1.15 11.12 -6.47
CA SER A 31 -1.49 12.00 -5.34
C SER A 31 -0.41 11.96 -4.25
N LEU A 32 0.13 10.77 -3.95
CA LEU A 32 1.25 10.60 -3.03
C LEU A 32 2.53 11.28 -3.57
N LEU A 33 2.86 11.06 -4.85
CA LEU A 33 4.01 11.72 -5.50
C LEU A 33 3.87 13.24 -5.46
N LYS A 34 2.69 13.78 -5.80
CA LYS A 34 2.42 15.22 -5.75
C LYS A 34 2.54 15.80 -4.34
N ALA A 35 2.20 15.00 -3.32
CA ALA A 35 2.32 15.39 -1.92
C ALA A 35 3.75 15.16 -1.34
N GLY A 36 4.72 14.75 -2.17
CA GLY A 36 6.12 14.63 -1.78
C GLY A 36 6.47 13.37 -0.97
N TYR A 37 5.69 12.30 -1.08
CA TYR A 37 6.05 10.99 -0.54
C TYR A 37 7.03 10.25 -1.46
N ASN A 38 7.82 9.33 -0.91
CA ASN A 38 8.57 8.36 -1.70
C ASN A 38 7.61 7.24 -2.11
N VAL A 39 7.44 6.99 -3.42
CA VAL A 39 6.41 6.06 -3.92
C VAL A 39 7.01 5.06 -4.89
N TYR A 40 6.87 3.79 -4.56
CA TYR A 40 7.14 2.67 -5.45
C TYR A 40 5.84 2.03 -5.93
N CYS A 41 5.90 1.39 -7.09
CA CYS A 41 4.71 0.88 -7.77
C CYS A 41 4.92 -0.56 -8.23
N VAL A 42 4.10 -1.48 -7.72
CA VAL A 42 4.19 -2.92 -7.98
C VAL A 42 2.82 -3.41 -8.49
N PRO A 43 2.74 -4.35 -9.45
CA PRO A 43 3.84 -4.95 -10.22
C PRO A 43 4.19 -4.18 -11.51
N LYS A 44 3.55 -3.03 -11.76
CA LYS A 44 3.57 -2.40 -13.10
C LYS A 44 4.88 -1.67 -13.43
N GLU A 45 5.66 -1.28 -12.45
CA GLU A 45 6.93 -0.56 -12.61
C GLU A 45 8.09 -1.34 -12.00
N ILE A 46 7.88 -1.90 -10.80
CA ILE A 46 8.77 -2.86 -10.16
C ILE A 46 8.03 -4.19 -10.07
N ALA A 47 8.69 -5.30 -10.43
CA ALA A 47 8.03 -6.60 -10.53
C ALA A 47 7.65 -7.16 -9.16
N ARG A 48 8.57 -7.11 -8.18
CA ARG A 48 8.40 -7.70 -6.85
C ARG A 48 8.63 -6.67 -5.75
N LEU A 49 8.00 -6.88 -4.60
CA LEU A 49 8.26 -6.08 -3.39
C LEU A 49 9.72 -6.18 -2.95
N ASP A 50 10.33 -7.36 -3.09
CA ASP A 50 11.73 -7.62 -2.74
C ASP A 50 12.74 -6.84 -3.60
N ASP A 51 12.35 -6.37 -4.79
CA ASP A 51 13.22 -5.60 -5.68
C ASP A 51 13.35 -4.12 -5.26
N ILE A 52 12.61 -3.69 -4.24
CA ILE A 52 12.68 -2.34 -3.67
C ILE A 52 13.83 -2.31 -2.66
N ASN A 53 14.83 -1.45 -2.87
CA ASN A 53 15.96 -1.33 -1.94
C ASN A 53 15.56 -0.69 -0.61
N ASP A 54 14.71 0.34 -0.66
CA ASP A 54 14.26 1.10 0.51
C ASP A 54 13.37 0.27 1.46
N GLU A 55 13.18 0.78 2.68
CA GLU A 55 12.22 0.23 3.63
C GLU A 55 10.77 0.50 3.15
N ILE A 56 9.91 -0.51 3.26
CA ILE A 56 8.48 -0.37 2.97
C ILE A 56 7.77 0.02 4.26
N GLU A 57 7.61 1.32 4.49
CA GLU A 57 6.87 1.80 5.67
C GLU A 57 5.37 1.53 5.54
N VAL A 58 4.81 1.75 4.34
CA VAL A 58 3.39 1.46 4.03
C VAL A 58 3.28 0.70 2.72
N LEU A 59 2.61 -0.44 2.75
CA LEU A 59 2.10 -1.13 1.56
C LEU A 59 0.62 -0.81 1.38
N ASP A 60 0.30 -0.04 0.34
CA ASP A 60 -1.07 0.30 -0.05
C ASP A 60 -1.61 -0.75 -1.02
N LEU A 61 -2.50 -1.61 -0.51
CA LEU A 61 -3.07 -2.74 -1.25
C LEU A 61 -4.30 -2.27 -2.03
N VAL A 62 -4.14 -2.11 -3.35
CA VAL A 62 -5.16 -1.56 -4.27
C VAL A 62 -5.37 -2.48 -5.47
N ILE A 63 -5.45 -3.77 -5.19
CA ILE A 63 -5.54 -4.85 -6.18
C ILE A 63 -6.57 -5.88 -5.72
N ASN A 64 -7.01 -6.74 -6.66
CA ASN A 64 -7.86 -7.88 -6.33
C ASN A 64 -7.23 -8.72 -5.19
N PRO A 65 -7.99 -9.10 -4.16
CA PRO A 65 -7.46 -9.78 -2.96
C PRO A 65 -6.75 -11.11 -3.26
N ILE A 66 -7.20 -11.85 -4.28
CA ILE A 66 -6.58 -13.13 -4.70
C ILE A 66 -5.15 -12.90 -5.23
N GLN A 67 -4.90 -11.76 -5.87
CA GLN A 67 -3.54 -11.37 -6.28
C GLN A 67 -2.78 -10.74 -5.11
N GLY A 68 -3.44 -9.90 -4.32
CA GLY A 68 -2.84 -9.21 -3.17
C GLY A 68 -2.19 -10.17 -2.18
N ILE A 69 -2.87 -11.25 -1.82
CA ILE A 69 -2.33 -12.25 -0.89
C ILE A 69 -1.09 -12.97 -1.43
N LYS A 70 -0.96 -13.13 -2.75
CA LYS A 70 0.23 -13.76 -3.36
C LYS A 70 1.47 -12.89 -3.14
N PHE A 71 1.38 -11.59 -3.43
CA PHE A 71 2.47 -10.66 -3.17
C PHE A 71 2.87 -10.62 -1.69
N LEU A 72 1.89 -10.65 -0.78
CA LEU A 72 2.15 -10.70 0.67
C LEU A 72 2.86 -11.98 1.12
N LYS A 73 2.57 -13.12 0.47
CA LYS A 73 3.19 -14.42 0.77
C LYS A 73 4.55 -14.63 0.10
N GLU A 74 4.79 -14.00 -1.03
CA GLU A 74 6.02 -14.15 -1.83
C GLU A 74 7.16 -13.21 -1.41
N THR A 75 6.84 -12.13 -0.70
CA THR A 75 7.82 -11.15 -0.23
C THR A 75 8.56 -11.62 1.02
N ASN A 76 9.87 -11.39 1.06
CA ASN A 76 10.69 -11.57 2.26
C ASN A 76 10.96 -10.25 2.97
N LYS A 77 10.68 -9.10 2.32
CA LYS A 77 10.79 -7.80 2.97
C LYS A 77 9.83 -7.66 4.13
N LYS A 78 10.33 -7.05 5.22
CA LYS A 78 9.50 -6.55 6.31
C LYS A 78 8.66 -5.38 5.80
N ILE A 79 7.36 -5.45 6.04
CA ILE A 79 6.40 -4.39 5.75
C ILE A 79 6.07 -3.70 7.07
N GLY A 80 6.22 -2.38 7.13
CA GLY A 80 5.93 -1.59 8.32
C GLY A 80 4.44 -1.59 8.67
N ALA A 81 3.59 -1.34 7.67
CA ALA A 81 2.14 -1.35 7.79
C ALA A 81 1.46 -1.63 6.44
N VAL A 82 0.26 -2.20 6.48
CA VAL A 82 -0.58 -2.41 5.29
C VAL A 82 -1.83 -1.54 5.36
N VAL A 83 -2.12 -0.81 4.29
CA VAL A 83 -3.44 -0.20 4.07
C VAL A 83 -4.19 -1.09 3.11
N ILE A 84 -5.33 -1.63 3.56
CA ILE A 84 -6.24 -2.38 2.71
C ILE A 84 -7.26 -1.38 2.16
N GLN A 85 -7.14 -1.04 0.88
CA GLN A 85 -8.06 -0.10 0.25
C GLN A 85 -9.45 -0.74 0.10
N PRO A 86 -10.52 0.06 0.00
CA PRO A 86 -11.87 -0.46 -0.23
C PRO A 86 -11.93 -1.33 -1.49
N GLY A 87 -12.43 -2.56 -1.34
CA GLY A 87 -12.53 -3.57 -2.38
C GLY A 87 -11.31 -4.48 -2.53
N ALA A 88 -10.27 -4.32 -1.69
CA ALA A 88 -9.09 -5.18 -1.64
C ALA A 88 -9.05 -6.10 -0.41
N GLU A 89 -10.07 -6.04 0.44
CA GLU A 89 -10.18 -6.83 1.66
C GLU A 89 -10.45 -8.31 1.43
N SER A 90 -9.90 -9.15 2.30
CA SER A 90 -10.31 -10.55 2.46
C SER A 90 -9.94 -11.06 3.85
N ASP A 91 -10.67 -12.07 4.32
CA ASP A 91 -10.36 -12.74 5.59
C ASP A 91 -8.98 -13.42 5.54
N GLU A 92 -8.57 -13.91 4.37
CA GLU A 92 -7.25 -14.53 4.19
C GLU A 92 -6.12 -13.51 4.37
N ILE A 93 -6.26 -12.30 3.80
CA ILE A 93 -5.29 -11.23 3.96
C ILE A 93 -5.20 -10.82 5.43
N LYS A 94 -6.34 -10.59 6.08
CA LYS A 94 -6.39 -10.16 7.48
C LYS A 94 -5.73 -11.19 8.41
N ARG A 95 -6.09 -12.48 8.27
CA ARG A 95 -5.46 -13.57 9.05
C ARG A 95 -3.96 -13.66 8.81
N TYR A 96 -3.52 -13.58 7.55
CA TYR A 96 -2.09 -13.62 7.24
C TYR A 96 -1.31 -12.48 7.90
N LEU A 97 -1.85 -11.26 7.87
CA LEU A 97 -1.22 -10.10 8.50
C LEU A 97 -1.18 -10.24 10.04
N GLU A 98 -2.25 -10.80 10.64
CA GLU A 98 -2.30 -11.10 12.09
C GLU A 98 -1.26 -12.16 12.48
N GLU A 99 -1.17 -13.27 11.76
CA GLU A 99 -0.16 -14.32 11.98
C GLU A 99 1.27 -13.79 11.89
N LYS A 100 1.51 -12.84 10.97
CA LYS A 100 2.80 -12.18 10.79
C LYS A 100 3.02 -10.99 11.73
N ASN A 101 2.07 -10.66 12.60
CA ASN A 101 2.08 -9.46 13.45
C ASN A 101 2.35 -8.18 12.64
N THR A 102 1.85 -8.11 11.41
CA THR A 102 1.99 -6.95 10.52
C THR A 102 0.83 -5.99 10.76
N PRO A 103 1.08 -4.75 11.22
CA PRO A 103 0.02 -3.77 11.44
C PRO A 103 -0.76 -3.48 10.16
N TYR A 104 -2.09 -3.42 10.25
CA TYR A 104 -2.92 -3.08 9.11
C TYR A 104 -4.12 -2.20 9.48
N ILE A 105 -4.71 -1.57 8.46
CA ILE A 105 -5.95 -0.81 8.55
C ILE A 105 -6.74 -0.93 7.25
N GLU A 106 -8.06 -1.03 7.35
CA GLU A 106 -8.97 -0.84 6.21
C GLU A 106 -9.29 0.66 6.12
N ALA A 107 -8.74 1.34 5.11
CA ALA A 107 -8.86 2.80 4.97
C ALA A 107 -8.67 3.23 3.52
N CYS A 108 -8.82 4.54 3.24
CA CYS A 108 -8.55 5.12 1.92
C CYS A 108 -7.39 6.11 1.97
N VAL A 109 -6.28 5.82 1.30
CA VAL A 109 -5.09 6.71 1.23
C VAL A 109 -5.44 8.10 0.69
N LEU A 110 -6.32 8.22 -0.31
CA LEU A 110 -6.76 9.53 -0.82
C LEU A 110 -7.51 10.36 0.23
N VAL A 111 -8.30 9.70 1.08
CA VAL A 111 -8.93 10.36 2.23
C VAL A 111 -7.88 10.76 3.25
N GLY A 112 -6.87 9.90 3.48
CA GLY A 112 -5.73 10.20 4.33
C GLY A 112 -4.98 11.46 3.89
N LEU A 113 -4.63 11.57 2.61
CA LEU A 113 -3.98 12.75 2.03
C LEU A 113 -4.80 14.03 2.23
N ARG A 114 -6.13 13.95 2.17
CA ARG A 114 -7.02 15.10 2.38
C ARG A 114 -7.09 15.51 3.85
N LEU A 115 -7.19 14.55 4.77
CA LEU A 115 -7.38 14.82 6.20
C LEU A 115 -6.08 15.13 6.93
N TYR A 116 -4.98 14.54 6.47
CA TYR A 116 -3.65 14.62 7.10
C TYR A 116 -2.60 14.97 6.03
N PRO A 117 -2.66 16.17 5.44
CA PRO A 117 -1.69 16.58 4.44
C PRO A 117 -0.29 16.62 5.05
N LYS A 118 0.69 16.19 4.28
CA LYS A 118 2.10 16.29 4.64
C LYS A 118 2.48 17.77 4.81
N LYS A 119 3.08 18.12 5.94
CA LYS A 119 3.54 19.47 6.25
C LYS A 119 4.90 19.75 5.62
#